data_AF-A0A1S8C8X9-F1
#
_entry.id   AF-A0A1S8C8X9-F1
#
_cell.length_a   1.000
_cell.length_b   1.000
_cell.length_c   1.000
_cell.angle_alpha   90.00
_cell.angle_beta   90.00
_cell.angle_gamma   90.00
#
_symmetry.space_group_name_H-M   'P 1'
#
loop_
_entity.id
_entity.type
_entity.pdbx_description
1 polymer ?
#
loop_
_entity_poly.entity_id
_entity_poly.type
_entity_poly.pdbx_seq_one_letter_code
_entity_poly.pdbx_strand_id
1 'polypeptide(L)'
;ALAIASAVDVPHGGVGDRTWRPVSAAAVQSDYENGLGDVLLDLRGVDPADLDDLDSPITTRIDSGLGDITVIVPWSADVRLEVVQGIGETDLFGDSVESGFFPGRGTADWSGDSDPEFEISINSGLGDVEVSRG
;
A
#
# COMPACT_ATOMS: atom_id res chain seq x y z
N ALA A 1 40.25 21.88 -10.20
CA ALA A 1 39.10 21.11 -10.71
C ALA A 1 38.10 21.01 -9.57
N LEU A 2 36.89 21.55 -9.77
CA LEU A 2 35.81 21.50 -8.79
C LEU A 2 35.08 20.18 -9.01
N ALA A 3 35.16 19.25 -8.05
CA ALA A 3 34.42 18.00 -8.09
C ALA A 3 32.98 18.29 -7.64
N ILE A 4 32.03 18.19 -8.56
CA ILE A 4 30.60 18.17 -8.20
C ILE A 4 30.34 16.74 -7.73
N ALA A 5 30.29 16.55 -6.41
CA ALA A 5 29.76 15.31 -5.84
C ALA A 5 28.24 15.36 -5.99
N SER A 6 27.73 14.83 -7.10
CA SER A 6 26.32 14.45 -7.18
C SER A 6 26.13 13.31 -6.18
N ALA A 7 25.51 13.60 -5.04
CA ALA A 7 24.96 12.56 -4.19
C ALA A 7 23.86 11.87 -5.01
N VAL A 8 24.23 10.77 -5.69
CA VAL A 8 23.23 9.84 -6.19
C VAL A 8 22.67 9.21 -4.94
N ASP A 9 21.46 9.61 -4.57
CA ASP A 9 20.71 8.92 -3.53
C ASP A 9 20.58 7.48 -3.98
N VAL A 10 21.32 6.58 -3.35
CA VAL A 10 21.21 5.15 -3.62
C VAL A 10 19.87 4.76 -2.99
N PRO A 11 18.90 4.24 -3.76
CA PRO A 11 17.62 3.83 -3.19
C PRO A 11 17.88 2.93 -1.98
N HIS A 12 17.39 3.32 -0.81
CA HIS A 12 17.40 2.45 0.35
C HIS A 12 16.39 1.33 0.05
N GLY A 13 16.85 0.08 -0.01
CA GLY A 13 16.00 -1.07 -0.30
C GLY A 13 16.63 -2.14 -1.19
N GLY A 14 15.93 -3.27 -1.34
CA GLY A 14 16.36 -4.37 -2.20
C GLY A 14 16.26 -4.05 -3.70
N VAL A 15 16.87 -4.90 -4.52
CA VAL A 15 16.72 -4.89 -5.98
C VAL A 15 15.92 -6.13 -6.41
N GLY A 16 15.04 -5.96 -7.40
CA GLY A 16 14.17 -6.98 -7.96
C GLY A 16 12.74 -6.89 -7.43
N ASP A 17 11.83 -7.52 -8.14
CA ASP A 17 10.40 -7.50 -7.82
C ASP A 17 10.12 -8.15 -6.46
N ARG A 18 9.15 -7.60 -5.73
CA ARG A 18 8.74 -8.06 -4.41
C ARG A 18 7.26 -8.34 -4.37
N THR A 19 6.91 -9.42 -3.68
CA THR A 19 5.52 -9.76 -3.44
C THR A 19 5.33 -10.25 -2.02
N TRP A 20 4.34 -9.68 -1.35
CA TRP A 20 3.90 -10.08 -0.03
C TRP A 20 2.43 -10.49 -0.06
N ARG A 21 2.11 -11.60 0.62
CA ARG A 21 0.77 -12.19 0.73
C ARG A 21 0.48 -12.57 2.19
N PRO A 22 0.35 -11.59 3.10
CA PRO A 22 -0.04 -11.88 4.47
C PRO A 22 -1.42 -12.53 4.51
N VAL A 23 -1.60 -13.47 5.43
CA VAL A 23 -2.84 -14.24 5.61
C VAL A 23 -3.54 -13.98 6.94
N SER A 24 -3.04 -13.04 7.72
CA SER A 24 -3.57 -12.64 9.03
C SER A 24 -3.20 -11.18 9.30
N ALA A 25 -3.95 -10.51 10.17
CA ALA A 25 -3.66 -9.12 10.54
C ALA A 25 -2.24 -8.96 11.10
N ALA A 26 -1.82 -9.89 11.97
CA ALA A 26 -0.48 -9.89 12.58
C ALA A 26 0.67 -10.15 11.59
N ALA A 27 0.38 -10.67 10.40
CA ALA A 27 1.39 -10.89 9.36
C ALA A 27 1.62 -9.65 8.48
N VAL A 28 0.72 -8.65 8.55
CA VAL A 28 0.92 -7.38 7.88
C VAL A 28 2.04 -6.63 8.61
N GLN A 29 3.12 -6.33 7.88
CA GLN A 29 4.25 -5.58 8.42
C GLN A 29 3.88 -4.10 8.52
N SER A 30 4.52 -3.39 9.45
CA SER A 30 4.36 -1.94 9.56
C SER A 30 4.97 -1.20 8.38
N ASP A 31 6.02 -1.76 7.77
CA ASP A 31 6.79 -1.11 6.71
C ASP A 31 7.24 -2.15 5.66
N TYR A 32 7.08 -1.80 4.39
CA TYR A 32 7.55 -2.56 3.22
C TYR A 32 8.45 -1.66 2.39
N GLU A 33 9.70 -2.08 2.14
CA GLU A 33 10.68 -1.27 1.42
C GLU A 33 11.18 -1.99 0.15
N ASN A 34 11.25 -1.27 -0.97
CA ASN A 34 11.94 -1.74 -2.17
C ASN A 34 12.71 -0.61 -2.87
N GLY A 35 13.96 -0.87 -3.27
CA GLY A 35 14.77 0.14 -3.94
C GLY A 35 14.46 0.21 -5.43
N LEU A 36 14.48 -0.94 -6.10
CA LEU A 36 14.28 -1.08 -7.54
C LEU A 36 13.48 -2.35 -7.87
N GLY A 37 12.46 -2.25 -8.72
CA GLY A 37 11.58 -3.33 -9.14
C GLY A 37 10.15 -3.15 -8.61
N ASP A 38 9.23 -3.95 -9.14
CA ASP A 38 7.81 -3.78 -8.85
C ASP A 38 7.43 -4.36 -7.48
N VAL A 39 6.47 -3.74 -6.81
CA VAL A 39 5.93 -4.16 -5.51
C VAL A 39 4.49 -4.62 -5.67
N LEU A 40 4.20 -5.84 -5.19
CA LEU A 40 2.84 -6.33 -4.99
C LEU A 40 2.59 -6.63 -3.51
N LEU A 41 1.70 -5.87 -2.88
CA LEU A 41 1.15 -6.20 -1.57
C LEU A 41 -0.29 -6.71 -1.73
N ASP A 42 -0.47 -8.03 -1.62
CA ASP A 42 -1.75 -8.69 -1.80
C ASP A 42 -2.32 -9.09 -0.43
N LEU A 43 -3.17 -8.22 0.10
CA LEU A 43 -3.82 -8.33 1.42
C LEU A 43 -5.12 -9.13 1.37
N ARG A 44 -5.59 -9.58 0.19
CA ARG A 44 -6.83 -10.35 0.06
C ARG A 44 -6.87 -11.63 0.90
N GLY A 45 -5.70 -12.15 1.26
CA GLY A 45 -5.56 -13.35 2.07
C GLY A 45 -5.74 -13.14 3.57
N VAL A 46 -5.78 -11.90 4.07
CA VAL A 46 -5.97 -11.61 5.49
C VAL A 46 -7.32 -12.15 5.96
N ASP A 47 -7.32 -12.92 7.04
CA ASP A 47 -8.52 -13.57 7.57
C ASP A 47 -9.59 -12.53 7.91
N PRO A 48 -10.81 -12.62 7.35
CA PRO A 48 -11.90 -11.70 7.68
C PRO A 48 -12.27 -11.68 9.17
N ALA A 49 -12.02 -12.76 9.91
CA ALA A 49 -12.24 -12.78 11.36
C ALA A 49 -11.24 -11.90 12.11
N ASP A 50 -10.01 -11.75 11.61
CA ASP A 50 -9.03 -10.82 12.19
C ASP A 50 -9.44 -9.37 11.94
N LEU A 51 -10.16 -9.09 10.85
CA LEU A 51 -10.62 -7.75 10.48
C LEU A 51 -11.85 -7.31 11.29
N ASP A 52 -12.73 -8.25 11.64
CA ASP A 52 -13.91 -8.01 12.47
C ASP A 52 -13.56 -7.69 13.95
N ASP A 53 -12.44 -8.23 14.46
CA ASP A 53 -12.02 -8.13 15.86
C ASP A 53 -10.89 -7.10 16.09
N LEU A 54 -10.79 -6.07 15.24
CA LEU A 54 -9.75 -5.05 15.36
C LEU A 54 -10.09 -4.03 16.46
N ASP A 55 -9.21 -3.91 17.46
CA ASP A 55 -9.23 -2.79 18.42
C ASP A 55 -8.83 -1.45 17.75
N SER A 56 -8.08 -1.52 16.65
CA SER A 56 -7.57 -0.39 15.88
C SER A 56 -7.20 -0.82 14.46
N PRO A 57 -7.18 0.11 13.48
CA PRO A 57 -6.81 -0.19 12.10
C PRO A 57 -5.41 -0.81 11.98
N ILE A 58 -5.22 -1.67 10.99
CA ILE A 58 -3.91 -2.18 10.60
C ILE A 58 -3.19 -1.07 9.85
N THR A 59 -2.17 -0.48 10.48
CA THR A 59 -1.34 0.56 9.85
C THR A 59 -0.14 -0.06 9.15
N THR A 60 0.05 0.27 7.87
CA THR A 60 1.21 -0.15 7.08
C THR A 60 1.72 0.96 6.17
N ARG A 61 3.03 0.95 5.90
CA ARG A 61 3.70 1.84 4.97
C ARG A 61 4.40 1.06 3.85
N ILE A 62 4.40 1.62 2.64
CA ILE A 62 5.18 1.12 1.51
C ILE A 62 6.10 2.23 1.02
N ASP A 63 7.39 1.97 0.95
CA ASP A 63 8.41 2.87 0.40
C ASP A 63 9.07 2.18 -0.81
N SER A 64 8.84 2.72 -2.02
CA SER A 64 9.45 2.20 -3.25
C SER A 64 10.23 3.29 -3.99
N GLY A 65 11.44 2.95 -4.43
CA GLY A 65 12.29 3.84 -5.22
C GLY A 65 11.85 3.92 -6.68
N LEU A 66 12.16 2.88 -7.47
CA LEU A 66 11.78 2.78 -8.89
C LEU A 66 11.03 1.48 -9.18
N GLY A 67 9.85 1.59 -9.79
CA GLY A 67 8.98 0.47 -10.13
C GLY A 67 7.54 0.73 -9.69
N ASP A 68 6.62 -0.05 -10.22
CA ASP A 68 5.20 0.12 -9.94
C ASP A 68 4.83 -0.47 -8.58
N ILE A 69 3.83 0.10 -7.92
CA ILE A 69 3.26 -0.40 -6.66
C ILE A 69 1.83 -0.83 -6.92
N THR A 70 1.52 -2.10 -6.68
CA THR A 70 0.16 -2.63 -6.66
C THR A 70 -0.20 -3.09 -5.26
N VAL A 71 -1.31 -2.58 -4.72
CA VAL A 71 -1.92 -3.06 -3.48
C VAL A 71 -3.29 -3.63 -3.79
N ILE A 72 -3.54 -4.87 -3.35
CA ILE A 72 -4.85 -5.51 -3.50
C ILE A 72 -5.42 -5.77 -2.12
N VAL A 73 -6.51 -5.10 -1.77
CA VAL A 73 -7.16 -5.22 -0.46
C VAL A 73 -8.35 -6.19 -0.53
N PRO A 74 -8.77 -6.77 0.62
CA PRO A 74 -10.01 -7.54 0.69
C PRO A 74 -11.22 -6.73 0.19
N TRP A 75 -12.17 -7.41 -0.47
CA TRP A 75 -13.35 -6.76 -1.04
C TRP A 75 -14.18 -5.97 -0.02
N SER A 76 -14.28 -6.47 1.21
CA SER A 76 -15.07 -5.87 2.29
C SER A 76 -14.34 -4.85 3.14
N ALA A 77 -13.02 -4.67 2.96
CA ALA A 77 -12.20 -3.74 3.74
C ALA A 77 -12.48 -2.26 3.44
N ASP A 78 -12.72 -1.49 4.49
CA ASP A 78 -12.65 -0.04 4.55
C ASP A 78 -11.18 0.36 4.64
N VAL A 79 -10.77 1.27 3.75
CA VAL A 79 -9.34 1.62 3.59
C VAL A 79 -9.17 3.13 3.61
N ARG A 80 -8.25 3.60 4.45
CA ARG A 80 -7.71 4.97 4.40
C ARG A 80 -6.35 4.96 3.73
N LEU A 81 -6.18 5.80 2.71
CA LEU A 81 -4.96 5.91 1.93
C LEU A 81 -4.39 7.31 1.95
N GLU A 82 -3.06 7.37 1.99
CA GLU A 82 -2.27 8.55 1.71
C GLU A 82 -1.09 8.15 0.83
N VAL A 83 -0.97 8.78 -0.34
CA VAL A 83 0.09 8.54 -1.31
C VAL A 83 0.91 9.81 -1.49
N VAL A 84 2.23 9.67 -1.41
CA VAL A 84 3.21 10.67 -1.81
C VAL A 84 4.00 10.08 -2.98
N GLN A 85 3.71 10.57 -4.18
CA GLN A 85 4.34 10.08 -5.41
C GLN A 85 5.28 11.12 -6.01
N GLY A 86 6.42 10.66 -6.53
CA GLY A 86 7.32 11.47 -7.34
C GLY A 86 6.81 11.59 -8.77
N ILE A 87 7.12 10.62 -9.62
CA ILE A 87 6.69 10.60 -11.04
C ILE A 87 5.93 9.32 -11.33
N GLY A 88 4.71 9.45 -11.85
CA GLY A 88 3.85 8.36 -12.24
C GLY A 88 2.40 8.81 -12.20
N GLU A 89 1.50 7.85 -12.39
CA GLU A 89 0.07 8.00 -12.18
C GLU A 89 -0.34 7.28 -10.88
N THR A 90 -1.40 7.78 -10.24
CA THR A 90 -2.02 7.13 -9.08
C THR A 90 -3.47 6.80 -9.41
N ASP A 91 -3.84 5.53 -9.22
CA ASP A 91 -5.21 5.02 -9.28
C ASP A 91 -5.59 4.40 -7.94
N LEU A 92 -6.48 5.05 -7.21
CA LEU A 92 -7.03 4.53 -5.96
C LEU A 92 -8.47 4.11 -6.22
N PHE A 93 -8.67 2.81 -6.40
CA PHE A 93 -9.98 2.19 -6.65
C PHE A 93 -10.73 2.72 -7.88
N GLY A 94 -9.99 3.09 -8.93
CA GLY A 94 -10.50 3.66 -10.18
C GLY A 94 -10.58 5.18 -10.21
N ASP A 95 -10.18 5.85 -9.12
CA ASP A 95 -10.15 7.31 -9.01
C ASP A 95 -8.71 7.83 -9.03
N SER A 96 -8.45 8.85 -9.86
CA SER A 96 -7.15 9.54 -9.92
C SER A 96 -7.02 10.58 -8.80
N VAL A 97 -6.74 10.11 -7.58
CA VAL A 97 -6.54 10.90 -6.36
C VAL A 97 -5.36 10.37 -5.56
N GLU A 98 -4.75 11.20 -4.71
CA GLU A 98 -3.57 10.81 -3.92
C GLU A 98 -3.89 10.42 -2.47
N SER A 99 -5.13 10.62 -2.02
CA SER A 99 -5.56 10.24 -0.68
C SER A 99 -7.07 10.10 -0.61
N GLY A 100 -7.56 9.39 0.41
CA GLY A 100 -9.00 9.27 0.63
C GLY A 100 -9.38 8.17 1.62
N PHE A 101 -10.66 8.12 1.91
CA PHE A 101 -11.30 7.00 2.58
C PHE A 101 -12.18 6.25 1.57
N PHE A 102 -11.98 4.94 1.48
CA PHE A 102 -12.58 4.09 0.48
C PHE A 102 -13.34 2.97 1.19
N PRO A 103 -14.68 3.09 1.32
CA PRO A 103 -15.48 2.08 2.01
C PRO A 103 -15.44 0.76 1.25
N GLY A 104 -15.32 -0.32 2.00
CA GLY A 104 -15.45 -1.69 1.55
C GLY A 104 -16.82 -2.00 0.98
N ARG A 105 -16.95 -3.22 0.46
CA ARG A 105 -18.17 -3.70 -0.17
C ARG A 105 -18.50 -5.09 0.33
N GLY A 106 -19.78 -5.41 0.46
CA GLY A 106 -20.23 -6.77 0.77
C GLY A 106 -21.28 -6.79 1.86
N THR A 107 -21.29 -7.87 2.63
CA THR A 107 -22.30 -8.14 3.67
C THR A 107 -21.68 -8.36 5.06
N ALA A 108 -20.38 -8.11 5.24
CA ALA A 108 -19.79 -8.08 6.57
C ALA A 108 -20.33 -6.86 7.32
N ASP A 109 -20.66 -7.02 8.59
CA ASP A 109 -21.36 -5.97 9.36
C ASP A 109 -20.49 -4.71 9.58
N TRP A 110 -19.16 -4.88 9.59
CA TRP A 110 -18.14 -3.81 9.64
C TRP A 110 -17.85 -3.15 8.29
N SER A 111 -18.30 -3.74 7.17
CA SER A 111 -17.99 -3.18 5.85
C SER A 111 -18.78 -1.89 5.59
N GLY A 112 -18.07 -0.81 5.27
CA GLY A 112 -18.65 0.50 4.97
C GLY A 112 -19.18 1.24 6.20
N ASP A 113 -18.76 0.85 7.41
CA ASP A 113 -19.19 1.47 8.66
C ASP A 113 -18.46 2.80 8.97
N SER A 114 -17.49 3.18 8.13
CA SER A 114 -16.62 4.37 8.23
C SER A 114 -15.44 4.24 9.19
N ASP A 115 -15.20 3.06 9.77
CA ASP A 115 -14.03 2.72 10.55
C ASP A 115 -13.08 1.88 9.65
N PRO A 116 -11.83 2.32 9.39
CA PRO A 116 -10.96 1.59 8.47
C PRO A 116 -10.36 0.33 9.08
N GLU A 117 -10.39 -0.79 8.35
CA GLU A 117 -9.56 -1.95 8.67
C GLU A 117 -8.08 -1.70 8.34
N PHE A 118 -7.81 -0.93 7.29
CA PHE A 118 -6.44 -0.61 6.86
C PHE A 118 -6.22 0.90 6.76
N GLU A 119 -5.11 1.36 7.35
CA GLU A 119 -4.52 2.66 7.06
C GLU A 119 -3.19 2.45 6.34
N ILE A 120 -3.13 2.84 5.07
CA ILE A 120 -2.00 2.55 4.19
C ILE A 120 -1.36 3.87 3.72
N SER A 121 -0.08 4.04 4.02
CA SER A 121 0.74 5.12 3.47
C SER A 121 1.66 4.60 2.38
N ILE A 122 1.74 5.27 1.24
CA ILE A 122 2.58 4.86 0.12
C ILE A 122 3.49 6.01 -0.29
N ASN A 123 4.80 5.80 -0.24
CA ASN A 123 5.81 6.69 -0.80
C ASN A 123 6.39 6.03 -2.05
N SER A 124 6.17 6.63 -3.22
CA SER A 124 6.69 6.13 -4.50
C SER A 124 7.62 7.16 -5.14
N GLY A 125 8.82 6.73 -5.57
CA GLY A 125 9.75 7.56 -6.31
C GLY A 125 9.34 7.73 -7.78
N LEU A 126 9.61 6.73 -8.62
CA LEU A 126 9.19 6.69 -10.03
C LEU A 126 8.45 5.37 -10.34
N GLY A 127 7.24 5.46 -10.87
CA GLY A 127 6.38 4.33 -11.18
C GLY A 127 4.94 4.61 -10.78
N ASP A 128 4.02 3.83 -11.31
CA ASP A 128 2.60 3.99 -11.06
C ASP A 128 2.19 3.36 -9.72
N VAL A 129 1.15 3.91 -9.10
CA VAL A 129 0.55 3.37 -7.87
C VAL A 129 -0.87 2.96 -8.18
N GLU A 130 -1.18 1.68 -8.00
CA GLU A 130 -2.54 1.16 -8.12
C GLU A 130 -2.98 0.51 -6.80
N VAL A 131 -4.13 0.92 -6.29
CA VAL A 131 -4.81 0.24 -5.19
C VAL A 131 -6.17 -0.23 -5.65
N SER A 132 -6.41 -1.54 -5.57
CA SER A 132 -7.64 -2.16 -6.03
C SER A 132 -8.19 -3.16 -5.01
N ARG A 133 -9.44 -3.58 -5.24
CA ARG A 133 -10.05 -4.70 -4.50
C ARG A 133 -9.93 -5.97 -5.34
N GLY A 134 -9.85 -7.12 -4.70
CA GLY A 134 -10.05 -8.38 -5.43
C GLY A 134 -10.82 -9.43 -4.66
#